data_AF-A0A2H0M3U4-F1
#
_entry.id   AF-A0A2H0M3U4-F1
#
_cell.length_a   1.000
_cell.length_b   1.000
_cell.length_c   1.000
_cell.angle_alpha   90.00
_cell.angle_beta   90.00
_cell.angle_gamma   90.00
#
_symmetry.space_group_name_H-M   'P 1'
#
loop_
_entity.id
_entity.type
_entity.pdbx_description
1 polymer ?
#
loop_
_entity_poly.entity_id
_entity_poly.type
_entity_poly.pdbx_seq_one_letter_code
_entity_poly.pdbx_strand_id
1 'polypeptide(L)'
;MKSVTIDQSHEVMAKLATNVDWAQLDGDILQKAVKDPKGLGEQFTIFLQNGGKVVIGEVKTLPIEEDFNPEDFFGKGWKVLAEETDERGEALKELDFSRIWFKTMLCNGETSIKGEDKLRRSKEANHIRLGGKAFKACWDNRHLLAESWKRDDNGNTRYIFFDGIVLLLPDGRRYVPCLYFKDGEWRWGAGWLEYDFYANYPSAVLAS
;
A
#
# COMPACT_ATOMS: atom_id res chain seq x y z
N MET A 1 10.17 -9.26 13.47
CA MET A 1 9.50 -10.39 12.81
C MET A 1 10.11 -11.69 13.31
N LYS A 2 9.30 -12.68 13.74
CA LYS A 2 9.81 -13.99 14.20
C LYS A 2 10.25 -14.79 12.97
N SER A 3 11.44 -15.40 13.02
CA SER A 3 11.92 -16.26 11.94
C SER A 3 11.13 -17.58 11.92
N VAL A 4 10.83 -18.07 10.71
CA VAL A 4 10.23 -19.39 10.52
C VAL A 4 11.31 -20.44 10.76
N THR A 5 11.03 -21.43 11.62
CA THR A 5 11.95 -22.56 11.84
C THR A 5 11.77 -23.64 10.76
N ILE A 6 12.78 -24.51 10.61
CA ILE A 6 12.69 -25.67 9.72
C ILE A 6 11.48 -26.54 10.09
N ASP A 7 11.31 -26.82 11.39
CA ASP A 7 10.19 -27.62 11.89
C ASP A 7 8.83 -27.01 11.52
N GLN A 8 8.67 -25.70 11.69
CA GLN A 8 7.44 -25.00 11.32
C GLN A 8 7.16 -25.10 9.82
N SER A 9 8.19 -24.92 8.99
CA SER A 9 8.03 -25.03 7.53
C SER A 9 7.63 -26.45 7.11
N HIS A 10 8.25 -27.48 7.70
CA HIS A 10 7.93 -28.88 7.41
C HIS A 10 6.54 -29.26 7.92
N GLU A 11 6.12 -28.74 9.06
CA GLU A 11 4.77 -28.98 9.59
C GLU A 11 3.70 -28.40 8.66
N VAL A 12 3.88 -27.17 8.17
CA VAL A 12 2.98 -26.57 7.17
C VAL A 12 2.89 -27.45 5.91
N MET A 13 4.02 -27.87 5.37
CA MET A 13 4.04 -28.72 4.16
C MET A 13 3.37 -30.08 4.41
N ALA A 14 3.60 -30.71 5.56
CA ALA A 14 2.97 -31.97 5.92
C ALA A 14 1.45 -31.84 6.09
N LYS A 15 0.98 -30.75 6.72
CA LYS A 15 -0.45 -30.47 6.86
C LYS A 15 -1.11 -30.26 5.50
N LEU A 16 -0.48 -29.52 4.59
CA LEU A 16 -1.01 -29.33 3.24
C LEU A 16 -1.00 -30.64 2.44
N ALA A 17 0.09 -31.40 2.49
CA ALA A 17 0.19 -32.69 1.80
C ALA A 17 -0.90 -33.69 2.22
N THR A 18 -1.31 -33.65 3.50
CA THR A 18 -2.30 -34.59 4.05
C THR A 18 -3.74 -34.12 3.94
N ASN A 19 -4.00 -32.80 3.89
CA ASN A 19 -5.37 -32.26 3.94
C ASN A 19 -5.86 -31.69 2.60
N VAL A 20 -4.98 -31.57 1.59
CA VAL A 20 -5.40 -31.22 0.23
C VAL A 20 -6.14 -32.39 -0.41
N ASP A 21 -7.32 -32.11 -0.97
CA ASP A 21 -8.04 -33.07 -1.80
C ASP A 21 -7.41 -33.12 -3.20
N TRP A 22 -6.36 -33.92 -3.33
CA TRP A 22 -5.59 -34.08 -4.57
C TRP A 22 -6.44 -34.59 -5.75
N ALA A 23 -7.55 -35.27 -5.47
CA ALA A 23 -8.43 -35.80 -6.52
C ALA A 23 -9.20 -34.71 -7.26
N GLN A 24 -9.33 -33.51 -6.68
CA GLN A 24 -9.99 -32.36 -7.32
C GLN A 24 -9.05 -31.50 -8.17
N LEU A 25 -7.75 -31.79 -8.17
CA LEU A 25 -6.75 -30.98 -8.88
C LEU A 25 -6.50 -31.54 -10.29
N ASP A 26 -6.38 -30.62 -11.24
CA ASP A 26 -5.96 -30.94 -12.61
C ASP A 26 -4.45 -31.22 -12.64
N GLY A 27 -4.08 -32.42 -13.08
CA GLY A 27 -2.70 -32.87 -13.21
C GLY A 27 -1.86 -32.01 -14.17
N ASP A 28 -2.45 -31.44 -15.21
CA ASP A 28 -1.75 -30.56 -16.16
C ASP A 28 -1.42 -29.22 -15.51
N ILE A 29 -2.28 -28.71 -14.63
CA ILE A 29 -2.02 -27.49 -13.85
C ILE A 29 -0.85 -27.73 -12.89
N LEU A 30 -0.87 -28.87 -12.17
CA LEU A 30 0.22 -29.25 -11.27
C LEU A 30 1.54 -29.43 -12.02
N GLN A 31 1.52 -30.06 -13.19
CA GLN A 31 2.72 -30.28 -13.99
C GLN A 31 3.33 -28.96 -14.50
N LYS A 32 2.49 -27.96 -14.81
CA LYS A 32 2.97 -26.60 -15.16
C LYS A 32 3.65 -25.94 -13.97
N ALA A 33 3.06 -26.03 -12.77
CA ALA A 33 3.66 -25.49 -11.56
C ALA A 33 5.02 -26.16 -11.24
N VAL A 34 5.13 -27.47 -11.42
CA VAL A 34 6.40 -28.22 -11.24
C VAL A 34 7.48 -27.76 -12.23
N LYS A 35 7.09 -27.34 -13.44
CA LYS A 35 8.04 -26.82 -14.46
C LYS A 35 8.57 -25.42 -14.14
N ASP A 36 7.91 -24.67 -13.25
CA ASP A 36 8.34 -23.35 -12.78
C ASP A 36 8.42 -23.30 -11.24
N PRO A 37 9.46 -23.94 -10.65
CA PRO A 37 9.59 -24.03 -9.20
C PRO A 37 9.79 -22.65 -8.53
N LYS A 38 10.37 -21.68 -9.25
CA LYS A 38 10.61 -20.35 -8.71
C LYS A 38 9.30 -19.56 -8.63
N GLY A 39 8.54 -19.51 -9.71
CA GLY A 39 7.22 -18.85 -9.72
C GLY A 39 6.25 -19.51 -8.74
N LEU A 40 6.29 -20.84 -8.62
CA LEU A 40 5.52 -21.57 -7.60
C LEU A 40 5.90 -21.13 -6.17
N GLY A 41 7.19 -20.99 -5.87
CA GLY A 41 7.66 -20.53 -4.55
C GLY A 41 7.21 -19.10 -4.23
N GLU A 42 7.22 -18.19 -5.21
CA GLU A 42 6.74 -16.81 -5.07
C GLU A 42 5.23 -16.79 -4.77
N GLN A 43 4.42 -17.53 -5.54
CA GLN A 43 2.98 -17.62 -5.32
C GLN A 43 2.61 -18.29 -3.99
N PHE A 44 3.34 -19.34 -3.60
CA PHE A 44 3.12 -20.01 -2.32
C PHE A 44 3.49 -19.12 -1.13
N THR A 45 4.52 -18.29 -1.27
CA THR A 45 4.88 -17.27 -0.27
C THR A 45 3.72 -16.28 -0.08
N ILE A 46 3.13 -15.78 -1.17
CA ILE A 46 1.97 -14.89 -1.12
C ILE A 46 0.77 -15.57 -0.45
N PHE A 47 0.48 -16.83 -0.81
CA PHE A 47 -0.59 -17.61 -0.19
C PHE A 47 -0.43 -17.72 1.34
N LEU A 48 0.79 -18.00 1.82
CA LEU A 48 1.08 -18.09 3.25
C LEU A 48 1.06 -16.74 3.96
N GLN A 49 1.53 -15.67 3.31
CA GLN A 49 1.41 -14.29 3.82
C GLN A 49 -0.05 -13.89 4.01
N ASN A 50 -0.95 -14.42 3.17
CA ASN A 50 -2.40 -14.23 3.29
C ASN A 50 -3.08 -15.22 4.27
N GLY A 51 -2.31 -15.90 5.12
CA GLY A 51 -2.84 -16.86 6.09
C GLY A 51 -3.45 -18.11 5.44
N GLY A 52 -2.97 -18.50 4.26
CA GLY A 52 -3.46 -19.67 3.53
C GLY A 52 -4.78 -19.45 2.81
N LYS A 53 -5.08 -18.20 2.42
CA LYS A 53 -6.30 -17.84 1.69
C LYS A 53 -5.96 -17.44 0.26
N VAL A 54 -6.71 -18.00 -0.69
CA VAL A 54 -6.69 -17.54 -2.09
C VAL A 54 -7.64 -16.35 -2.22
N VAL A 55 -7.14 -15.24 -2.74
CA VAL A 55 -7.99 -14.13 -3.16
C VAL A 55 -8.40 -14.39 -4.61
N ILE A 56 -9.70 -14.60 -4.85
CA ILE A 56 -10.27 -14.73 -6.19
C ILE A 56 -10.79 -13.36 -6.63
N GLY A 57 -10.16 -12.78 -7.66
CA GLY A 57 -10.44 -11.42 -8.13
C GLY A 57 -9.53 -10.36 -7.49
N GLU A 58 -9.81 -9.08 -7.75
CA GLU A 58 -9.13 -7.99 -7.02
C GLU A 58 -9.60 -7.99 -5.56
N VAL A 59 -8.66 -7.86 -4.62
CA VAL A 59 -8.99 -7.56 -3.22
C VAL A 59 -9.82 -6.29 -3.22
N LYS A 60 -11.09 -6.40 -2.81
CA LYS A 60 -11.97 -5.23 -2.74
C LYS A 60 -11.73 -4.44 -1.47
N THR A 61 -11.50 -5.14 -0.36
CA THR A 61 -11.33 -4.52 0.95
C THR A 61 -10.13 -5.07 1.68
N LEU A 62 -9.50 -4.22 2.49
CA LEU A 62 -8.32 -4.53 3.28
C LEU A 62 -8.51 -4.08 4.73
N PRO A 63 -8.42 -4.96 5.73
CA PRO A 63 -8.56 -4.55 7.13
C PRO A 63 -7.41 -3.64 7.57
N ILE A 64 -7.73 -2.65 8.39
CA ILE A 64 -6.75 -1.77 9.04
C ILE A 64 -6.56 -2.27 10.47
N GLU A 65 -5.51 -3.05 10.69
CA GLU A 65 -5.29 -3.78 11.95
C GLU A 65 -4.32 -3.07 12.89
N GLU A 66 -3.29 -2.43 12.35
CA GLU A 66 -2.20 -1.83 13.13
C GLU A 66 -2.14 -0.32 12.96
N ASP A 67 -1.75 0.36 14.04
CA ASP A 67 -1.45 1.79 14.01
C ASP A 67 -0.16 2.07 13.21
N PHE A 68 -0.08 3.27 12.66
CA PHE A 68 1.12 3.73 11.97
C PHE A 68 2.06 4.46 12.94
N ASN A 69 3.29 3.98 13.02
CA ASN A 69 4.38 4.67 13.71
C ASN A 69 5.42 5.13 12.67
N PRO A 70 5.66 6.44 12.51
CA PRO A 70 6.62 6.93 11.54
C PRO A 70 8.06 6.48 11.82
N GLU A 71 8.41 6.16 13.07
CA GLU A 71 9.77 5.70 13.38
C GLU A 71 10.09 4.32 12.79
N ASP A 72 9.08 3.46 12.60
CA ASP A 72 9.26 2.12 12.04
C ASP A 72 9.61 2.17 10.54
N PHE A 73 9.28 3.27 9.88
CA PHE A 73 9.52 3.50 8.46
C PHE A 73 10.70 4.45 8.26
N PHE A 74 10.68 5.61 8.90
CA PHE A 74 11.59 6.72 8.58
C PHE A 74 12.72 6.90 9.60
N GLY A 75 12.70 6.12 10.68
CA GLY A 75 13.70 6.16 11.75
C GLY A 75 13.37 7.14 12.87
N LYS A 76 14.25 7.19 13.87
CA LYS A 76 14.03 7.95 15.11
C LYS A 76 13.81 9.44 14.88
N GLY A 77 12.89 10.02 15.65
CA GLY A 77 12.65 11.47 15.71
C GLY A 77 11.57 11.97 14.77
N TRP A 78 11.08 11.15 13.84
CA TRP A 78 9.91 11.47 13.05
C TRP A 78 8.65 11.45 13.91
N LYS A 79 7.80 12.46 13.76
CA LYS A 79 6.57 12.61 14.54
C LYS A 79 5.38 12.86 13.63
N VAL A 80 4.19 12.52 14.09
CA VAL A 80 2.94 12.90 13.43
C VAL A 80 2.53 14.29 13.92
N LEU A 81 2.17 15.21 13.00
CA LEU A 81 1.48 16.45 13.38
C LEU A 81 -0.02 16.15 13.47
N ALA A 82 -0.55 16.08 14.70
CA ALA A 82 -1.93 15.68 14.95
C ALA A 82 -2.95 16.66 14.32
N GLU A 83 -2.63 17.95 14.30
CA GLU A 83 -3.46 19.02 13.73
C GLU A 83 -3.62 18.94 12.20
N GLU A 84 -2.77 18.16 11.52
CA GLU A 84 -2.81 17.96 10.08
C GLU A 84 -3.55 16.68 9.66
N THR A 85 -3.76 15.78 10.62
CA THR A 85 -4.34 14.46 10.42
C THR A 85 -5.84 14.55 10.08
N ASP A 86 -6.28 13.77 9.09
CA ASP A 86 -7.71 13.59 8.80
C ASP A 86 -8.28 12.49 9.70
N GLU A 87 -8.93 12.88 10.80
CA GLU A 87 -9.52 11.94 11.76
C GLU A 87 -10.51 10.96 11.11
N ARG A 88 -11.20 11.36 10.03
CA ARG A 88 -12.13 10.47 9.30
C ARG A 88 -11.40 9.32 8.62
N GLY A 89 -10.20 9.60 8.08
CA GLY A 89 -9.34 8.60 7.47
C GLY A 89 -8.72 7.66 8.52
N GLU A 90 -8.30 8.20 9.66
CA GLU A 90 -7.73 7.43 10.77
C GLU A 90 -8.77 6.57 11.53
N ALA A 91 -10.05 6.94 11.45
CA ALA A 91 -11.15 6.18 12.03
C ALA A 91 -11.55 4.95 11.19
N LEU A 92 -11.08 4.84 9.93
CA LEU A 92 -11.38 3.70 9.07
C LEU A 92 -10.91 2.39 9.71
N LYS A 93 -11.72 1.35 9.55
CA LYS A 93 -11.40 -0.03 9.97
C LYS A 93 -11.04 -0.94 8.81
N GLU A 94 -11.36 -0.50 7.61
CA GLU A 94 -11.04 -1.18 6.36
C GLU A 94 -10.82 -0.15 5.24
N LEU A 95 -9.99 -0.51 4.28
CA LEU A 95 -9.80 0.20 3.03
C LEU A 95 -10.55 -0.54 1.93
N ASP A 96 -11.57 0.09 1.36
CA ASP A 96 -12.21 -0.39 0.14
C ASP A 96 -11.50 0.20 -1.08
N PHE A 97 -10.71 -0.61 -1.79
CA PHE A 97 -9.94 -0.19 -2.94
C PHE A 97 -10.80 0.32 -4.09
N SER A 98 -12.06 -0.11 -4.20
CA SER A 98 -12.99 0.39 -5.22
C SER A 98 -13.46 1.83 -4.97
N ARG A 99 -13.29 2.31 -3.74
CA ARG A 99 -13.67 3.67 -3.31
C ARG A 99 -12.48 4.63 -3.26
N ILE A 100 -11.26 4.13 -3.45
CA ILE A 100 -10.04 4.95 -3.46
C ILE A 100 -9.92 5.67 -4.79
N TRP A 101 -9.81 6.99 -4.72
CA TRP A 101 -9.54 7.85 -5.84
C TRP A 101 -8.14 8.46 -5.71
N PHE A 102 -7.49 8.60 -6.87
CA PHE A 102 -6.22 9.31 -6.99
C PHE A 102 -6.47 10.72 -7.52
N LYS A 103 -6.27 11.72 -6.66
CA LYS A 103 -6.53 13.13 -6.99
C LYS A 103 -5.25 13.95 -6.95
N THR A 104 -4.96 14.69 -8.01
CA THR A 104 -3.72 15.49 -8.12
C THR A 104 -3.81 16.84 -7.40
N MET A 105 -5.02 17.35 -7.17
CA MET A 105 -5.30 18.73 -6.69
C MET A 105 -4.79 19.85 -7.63
N LEU A 106 -4.39 19.49 -8.86
CA LEU A 106 -4.03 20.44 -9.91
C LEU A 106 -5.28 21.07 -10.50
N CYS A 107 -5.22 22.37 -10.78
CA CYS A 107 -6.20 23.11 -11.55
C CYS A 107 -5.87 23.08 -13.05
N ASN A 108 -6.83 23.49 -13.89
CA ASN A 108 -6.64 23.53 -15.33
C ASN A 108 -5.42 24.37 -15.72
N GLY A 109 -4.49 23.76 -16.46
CA GLY A 109 -3.25 24.39 -16.92
C GLY A 109 -2.06 24.26 -15.96
N GLU A 110 -2.24 23.74 -14.75
CA GLU A 110 -1.13 23.48 -13.83
C GLU A 110 -0.44 22.15 -14.14
N THR A 111 0.88 22.18 -14.21
CA THR A 111 1.72 20.97 -14.37
C THR A 111 2.26 20.45 -13.04
N SER A 112 2.28 21.32 -12.02
CA SER A 112 2.72 21.01 -10.67
C SER A 112 2.11 21.98 -9.65
N ILE A 113 2.20 21.61 -8.37
CA ILE A 113 1.72 22.39 -7.23
C ILE A 113 2.68 22.20 -6.04
N LYS A 114 2.89 23.23 -5.22
CA LYS A 114 3.63 23.09 -3.96
C LYS A 114 2.90 22.13 -3.01
N GLY A 115 3.63 21.30 -2.28
CA GLY A 115 3.04 20.33 -1.36
C GLY A 115 2.13 20.97 -0.31
N GLU A 116 2.52 22.12 0.25
CA GLU A 116 1.66 22.88 1.18
C GLU A 116 0.34 23.33 0.53
N ASP A 117 0.38 23.82 -0.72
CA ASP A 117 -0.82 24.18 -1.47
C ASP A 117 -1.67 22.96 -1.84
N LYS A 118 -1.04 21.84 -2.19
CA LYS A 118 -1.71 20.55 -2.43
C LYS A 118 -2.47 20.10 -1.19
N LEU A 119 -1.83 20.15 -0.03
CA LEU A 119 -2.42 19.79 1.25
C LEU A 119 -3.60 20.70 1.59
N ARG A 120 -3.45 22.02 1.43
CA ARG A 120 -4.52 23.00 1.64
C ARG A 120 -5.72 22.71 0.72
N ARG A 121 -5.50 22.57 -0.59
CA ARG A 121 -6.57 22.25 -1.57
C ARG A 121 -7.23 20.90 -1.27
N SER A 122 -6.46 19.91 -0.83
CA SER A 122 -6.97 18.59 -0.44
C SER A 122 -7.92 18.68 0.76
N LYS A 123 -7.61 19.53 1.76
CA LYS A 123 -8.52 19.82 2.88
C LYS A 123 -9.80 20.54 2.40
N GLU A 124 -9.67 21.50 1.50
CA GLU A 124 -10.81 22.25 0.94
C GLU A 124 -11.73 21.40 0.06
N ALA A 125 -11.19 20.38 -0.63
CA ALA A 125 -11.95 19.46 -1.47
C ALA A 125 -12.91 18.54 -0.69
N ASN A 126 -12.81 18.53 0.65
CA ASN A 126 -13.65 17.75 1.57
C ASN A 126 -13.72 16.24 1.28
N HIS A 127 -12.72 15.69 0.61
CA HIS A 127 -12.54 14.25 0.54
C HIS A 127 -12.07 13.70 1.88
N ILE A 128 -12.29 12.41 2.14
CA ILE A 128 -11.63 11.74 3.27
C ILE A 128 -10.20 11.42 2.82
N ARG A 129 -9.22 12.09 3.42
CA ARG A 129 -7.81 11.89 3.07
C ARG A 129 -7.29 10.63 3.75
N LEU A 130 -6.66 9.72 3.00
CA LEU A 130 -6.08 8.52 3.57
C LEU A 130 -4.74 8.86 4.25
N GLY A 131 -4.60 8.45 5.52
CA GLY A 131 -3.46 8.78 6.39
C GLY A 131 -2.50 7.62 6.63
N GLY A 132 -1.84 7.65 7.79
CA GLY A 132 -0.73 6.75 8.11
C GLY A 132 -1.16 5.29 8.21
N LYS A 133 -2.32 5.04 8.82
CA LYS A 133 -2.89 3.67 8.91
C LYS A 133 -3.15 3.07 7.54
N ALA A 134 -3.73 3.87 6.64
CA ALA A 134 -4.00 3.44 5.28
C ALA A 134 -2.70 3.15 4.52
N PHE A 135 -1.69 4.02 4.67
CA PHE A 135 -0.37 3.80 4.12
C PHE A 135 0.24 2.47 4.60
N LYS A 136 0.24 2.22 5.91
CA LYS A 136 0.78 0.99 6.50
C LYS A 136 0.05 -0.24 5.99
N ALA A 137 -1.28 -0.19 6.00
CA ALA A 137 -2.12 -1.30 5.55
C ALA A 137 -1.86 -1.66 4.07
N CYS A 138 -1.70 -0.65 3.20
CA CYS A 138 -1.27 -0.85 1.81
C CYS A 138 0.16 -1.39 1.70
N TRP A 139 1.10 -0.95 2.53
CA TRP A 139 2.49 -1.41 2.50
C TRP A 139 2.64 -2.88 2.90
N ASP A 140 2.00 -3.28 4.01
CA ASP A 140 2.07 -4.64 4.54
C ASP A 140 1.43 -5.64 3.57
N ASN A 141 0.46 -5.18 2.79
CA ASN A 141 -0.29 -5.98 1.83
C ASN A 141 -0.03 -5.58 0.37
N ARG A 142 1.16 -5.03 0.09
CA ARG A 142 1.51 -4.45 -1.22
C ARG A 142 1.38 -5.42 -2.40
N HIS A 143 1.48 -6.73 -2.14
CA HIS A 143 1.26 -7.79 -3.14
C HIS A 143 -0.19 -7.91 -3.61
N LEU A 144 -1.15 -7.31 -2.88
CA LEU A 144 -2.58 -7.29 -3.20
C LEU A 144 -3.00 -6.03 -3.98
N LEU A 145 -2.11 -5.03 -4.09
CA LEU A 145 -2.41 -3.79 -4.80
C LEU A 145 -2.50 -4.03 -6.31
N ALA A 146 -3.53 -3.46 -6.93
CA ALA A 146 -3.79 -3.65 -8.35
C ALA A 146 -2.64 -3.10 -9.22
N GLU A 147 -2.40 -3.74 -10.38
CA GLU A 147 -1.38 -3.29 -11.35
C GLU A 147 -1.62 -1.84 -11.80
N SER A 148 -2.88 -1.41 -11.88
CA SER A 148 -3.30 -0.05 -12.24
C SER A 148 -2.79 1.03 -11.28
N TRP A 149 -2.34 0.67 -10.08
CA TRP A 149 -1.77 1.60 -9.11
C TRP A 149 -0.33 1.98 -9.44
N LYS A 150 0.38 1.15 -10.21
CA LYS A 150 1.83 1.29 -10.43
C LYS A 150 2.19 2.45 -11.36
N ARG A 151 1.35 2.71 -12.35
CA ARG A 151 1.60 3.73 -13.39
C ARG A 151 0.39 4.62 -13.61
N ASP A 152 0.64 5.84 -14.06
CA ASP A 152 -0.38 6.73 -14.58
C ASP A 152 -0.76 6.38 -16.03
N ASP A 153 -1.74 7.11 -16.58
CA ASP A 153 -2.25 6.90 -17.93
C ASP A 153 -1.20 7.19 -19.02
N ASN A 154 -0.14 7.92 -18.67
CA ASN A 154 1.00 8.21 -19.53
C ASN A 154 2.15 7.19 -19.37
N GLY A 155 1.94 6.16 -18.54
CA GLY A 155 2.94 5.13 -18.26
C GLY A 155 4.05 5.56 -17.30
N ASN A 156 3.97 6.74 -16.67
CA ASN A 156 4.91 7.16 -15.64
C ASN A 156 4.65 6.41 -14.34
N THR A 157 5.70 6.16 -13.55
CA THR A 157 5.51 5.66 -12.19
C THR A 157 4.61 6.62 -11.41
N ARG A 158 3.54 6.07 -10.82
CA ARG A 158 2.65 6.82 -9.93
C ARG A 158 3.23 6.81 -8.52
N TYR A 159 3.35 7.99 -7.93
CA TYR A 159 3.71 8.17 -6.52
C TYR A 159 2.43 8.49 -5.75
N ILE A 160 1.90 7.51 -5.03
CA ILE A 160 0.62 7.60 -4.33
C ILE A 160 0.87 8.17 -2.94
N PHE A 161 0.40 9.39 -2.70
CA PHE A 161 0.60 10.11 -1.44
C PHE A 161 -0.58 9.93 -0.48
N PHE A 162 -0.28 9.75 0.80
CA PHE A 162 -1.26 9.60 1.88
C PHE A 162 -1.35 10.90 2.69
N ASP A 163 -1.97 11.92 2.09
CA ASP A 163 -2.02 13.30 2.62
C ASP A 163 -3.00 13.46 3.80
N GLY A 164 -3.58 12.36 4.30
CA GLY A 164 -4.36 12.34 5.54
C GLY A 164 -3.50 12.38 6.79
N ILE A 165 -2.17 12.36 6.65
CA ILE A 165 -1.20 12.50 7.74
C ILE A 165 -0.04 13.39 7.29
N VAL A 166 0.50 14.20 8.19
CA VAL A 166 1.76 14.94 7.95
C VAL A 166 2.77 14.54 9.01
N LEU A 167 4.00 14.31 8.56
CA LEU A 167 5.13 13.91 9.38
C LEU A 167 6.07 15.09 9.58
N LEU A 168 6.55 15.27 10.80
CA LEU A 168 7.54 16.27 11.18
C LEU A 168 8.88 15.59 11.42
N LEU A 169 9.90 16.07 10.73
CA LEU A 169 11.30 15.74 11.03
C LEU A 169 11.80 16.66 12.17
N PRO A 170 12.78 16.26 13.01
CA PRO A 170 13.28 17.08 14.11
C PRO A 170 13.77 18.49 13.74
N ASP A 171 14.15 18.71 12.48
CA ASP A 171 14.58 20.02 11.96
C ASP A 171 13.42 20.90 11.48
N GLY A 172 12.17 20.48 11.69
CA GLY A 172 10.96 21.23 11.35
C GLY A 172 10.43 20.99 9.94
N ARG A 173 11.12 20.19 9.10
CA ARG A 173 10.64 19.88 7.76
C ARG A 173 9.42 18.94 7.81
N ARG A 174 8.43 19.25 6.98
CA ARG A 174 7.14 18.56 6.92
C ARG A 174 7.03 17.68 5.70
N TYR A 175 6.53 16.46 5.88
CA TYR A 175 6.47 15.47 4.83
C TYR A 175 5.14 14.72 4.82
N VAL A 176 4.81 14.12 3.67
CA VAL A 176 3.72 13.18 3.50
C VAL A 176 4.26 11.83 3.01
N PRO A 177 3.84 10.69 3.59
CA PRO A 177 4.32 9.39 3.16
C PRO A 177 3.71 9.01 1.80
N CYS A 178 4.45 8.22 1.01
CA CYS A 178 3.99 7.74 -0.29
C CYS A 178 4.42 6.30 -0.61
N LEU A 179 3.65 5.67 -1.50
CA LEU A 179 3.95 4.38 -2.12
C LEU A 179 4.15 4.53 -3.62
N TYR A 180 5.08 3.79 -4.19
CA TYR A 180 5.33 3.79 -5.62
C TYR A 180 5.96 2.47 -6.07
N PHE A 181 5.74 2.09 -7.34
CA PHE A 181 6.33 0.88 -7.92
C PHE A 181 7.46 1.25 -8.86
N LYS A 182 8.67 0.75 -8.57
CA LYS A 182 9.87 1.03 -9.37
C LYS A 182 10.82 -0.17 -9.31
N ASP A 183 11.51 -0.44 -10.42
CA ASP A 183 12.51 -1.51 -10.54
C ASP A 183 11.97 -2.90 -10.17
N GLY A 184 10.68 -3.17 -10.45
CA GLY A 184 10.06 -4.47 -10.22
C GLY A 184 9.51 -4.69 -8.81
N GLU A 185 9.57 -3.68 -7.94
CA GLU A 185 9.10 -3.79 -6.56
C GLU A 185 8.34 -2.53 -6.10
N TRP A 186 7.49 -2.74 -5.09
CA TRP A 186 6.87 -1.66 -4.34
C TRP A 186 7.90 -1.04 -3.38
N ARG A 187 7.95 0.27 -3.35
CA ARG A 187 8.78 1.08 -2.45
C ARG A 187 7.92 2.12 -1.75
N TRP A 188 8.42 2.62 -0.63
CA TRP A 188 7.85 3.77 0.07
C TRP A 188 8.84 4.92 0.13
N GLY A 189 8.32 6.11 0.39
CA GLY A 189 9.11 7.32 0.60
C GLY A 189 8.32 8.38 1.34
N ALA A 190 8.87 9.59 1.38
CA ALA A 190 8.21 10.75 1.94
C ALA A 190 8.44 11.97 1.03
N GLY A 191 7.37 12.69 0.69
CA GLY A 191 7.44 13.92 -0.10
C GLY A 191 7.53 15.13 0.80
N TRP A 192 8.57 15.94 0.63
CA TRP A 192 8.72 17.21 1.36
C TRP A 192 7.68 18.21 0.86
N LEU A 193 6.90 18.80 1.76
CA LEU A 193 5.80 19.70 1.39
C LEU A 193 6.26 21.02 0.74
N GLU A 194 7.53 21.41 0.86
CA GLU A 194 8.07 22.58 0.13
C GLU A 194 8.42 22.29 -1.34
N TYR A 195 8.45 21.01 -1.73
CA TYR A 195 8.70 20.59 -3.11
C TYR A 195 7.43 20.63 -3.96
N ASP A 196 7.65 20.56 -5.27
CA ASP A 196 6.59 20.50 -6.26
C ASP A 196 6.09 19.07 -6.43
N PHE A 197 4.77 18.93 -6.50
CA PHE A 197 4.06 17.69 -6.74
C PHE A 197 3.44 17.74 -8.14
N TYR A 198 3.76 16.73 -8.94
CA TYR A 198 3.38 16.65 -10.35
C TYR A 198 2.10 15.84 -10.56
N ALA A 199 1.60 15.79 -11.80
CA ALA A 199 0.39 15.05 -12.15
C ALA A 199 0.46 13.54 -11.79
N ASN A 200 1.64 12.92 -11.80
CA ASN A 200 1.83 11.53 -11.40
C ASN A 200 1.99 11.34 -9.87
N TYR A 201 1.81 12.41 -9.06
CA TYR A 201 1.93 12.41 -7.60
C TYR A 201 0.57 12.61 -6.89
N PRO A 202 -0.46 11.79 -7.20
CA PRO A 202 -1.80 12.00 -6.66
C PRO A 202 -1.87 11.69 -5.16
N SER A 203 -2.81 12.33 -4.48
CA SER A 203 -3.30 11.98 -3.15
C SER A 203 -4.26 10.79 -3.25
N ALA A 204 -4.10 9.80 -2.36
CA ALA A 204 -5.10 8.76 -2.12
C ALA A 204 -6.19 9.30 -1.20
N VAL A 205 -7.43 9.30 -1.68
CA VAL A 205 -8.60 9.81 -0.96
C VAL A 205 -9.79 8.89 -1.16
N LEU A 206 -10.75 8.90 -0.24
CA LEU A 206 -12.09 8.35 -0.49
C LEU A 206 -13.04 9.48 -0.88
N ALA A 207 -13.89 9.20 -1.87
CA ALA A 207 -15.05 10.05 -2.12
C ALA A 207 -15.93 10.08 -0.86
N SER A 208 -16.31 11.29 -0.43
CA SER A 208 -17.28 11.54 0.64
C SER A 208 -18.66 11.01 0.27
#